data_AF-A0A1C4A898-F1
#
_entry.id   AF-A0A1C4A898-F1
#
_cell.length_a   1.000
_cell.length_b   1.000
_cell.length_c   1.000
_cell.angle_alpha   90.00
_cell.angle_beta   90.00
_cell.angle_gamma   90.00
#
_symmetry.space_group_name_H-M   'P 1'
#
loop_
_entity.id
_entity.type
_entity.pdbx_description
1 polymer ?
#
loop_
_entity_poly.entity_id
_entity_poly.type
_entity_poly.pdbx_seq_one_letter_code
_entity_poly.pdbx_strand_id
1 'polypeptide(L)'
;MDYEFLRDVTGVVKVRMSMGHEAVGHWFNEEVKENLALLDEVEQAAKTVKGSERSWQRAGHEYTLWMDGEEVMVRANQLEFSGDEMEEGMSYYDEESLSLCGVEDFLQVVAAYREFLKQR
;
A
#
# COMPACT_ATOMS: atom_id res chain seq x y z
N MET A 1 -0.23 -9.71 -7.60
CA MET A 1 -1.39 -8.92 -7.13
C MET A 1 -2.30 -8.61 -8.29
N ASP A 2 -3.62 -8.64 -8.07
CA ASP A 2 -4.62 -8.30 -9.09
C ASP A 2 -5.07 -6.85 -8.90
N TYR A 3 -4.97 -6.05 -9.97
CA TYR A 3 -5.22 -4.61 -9.92
C TYR A 3 -5.80 -4.04 -11.22
N GLU A 4 -6.53 -2.94 -11.08
CA GLU A 4 -7.08 -2.15 -12.18
C GLU A 4 -6.78 -0.66 -11.95
N PHE A 5 -6.34 0.03 -13.00
CA PHE A 5 -6.20 1.49 -13.00
C PHE A 5 -7.33 2.12 -13.81
N LEU A 6 -8.03 3.06 -13.19
CA LEU A 6 -9.16 3.77 -13.80
C LEU A 6 -8.83 5.24 -13.88
N ARG A 7 -8.92 5.85 -15.07
CA ARG A 7 -8.82 7.30 -15.25
C ARG A 7 -10.22 7.86 -15.47
N ASP A 8 -10.64 8.79 -14.62
CA ASP A 8 -11.93 9.45 -14.80
C ASP A 8 -11.86 10.61 -15.80
N VAL A 9 -13.01 11.24 -16.07
CA VAL A 9 -13.14 12.36 -17.01
C VAL A 9 -12.37 13.61 -16.59
N THR A 10 -12.00 13.73 -15.31
CA THR A 10 -11.19 14.83 -14.78
C THR A 10 -9.69 14.53 -14.88
N GLY A 11 -9.33 13.31 -15.29
CA GLY A 11 -7.95 12.85 -15.41
C GLY A 11 -7.40 12.24 -14.12
N VAL A 12 -8.18 12.21 -13.04
CA VAL A 12 -7.80 11.56 -11.77
C VAL A 12 -7.73 10.06 -11.98
N VAL A 13 -6.63 9.47 -11.50
CA VAL A 13 -6.42 8.03 -11.56
C VAL A 13 -6.80 7.41 -10.22
N LYS A 14 -7.59 6.33 -10.28
CA LYS A 14 -7.94 5.49 -9.14
C LYS A 14 -7.33 4.10 -9.32
N VAL A 15 -6.84 3.54 -8.23
CA VAL A 15 -6.32 2.18 -8.14
C VAL A 15 -7.35 1.30 -7.45
N ARG A 16 -7.71 0.18 -8.07
CA ARG A 16 -8.48 -0.89 -7.44
C ARG A 16 -7.62 -2.12 -7.34
N MET A 17 -7.62 -2.74 -6.17
CA MET A 17 -6.95 -4.00 -5.90
C MET A 17 -8.01 -5.01 -5.43
N SER A 18 -7.69 -6.30 -5.55
CA SER A 18 -8.56 -7.37 -5.05
C SER A 18 -7.74 -8.52 -4.46
N MET A 19 -8.44 -9.54 -3.93
CA MET A 19 -7.83 -10.78 -3.43
C MET A 19 -6.92 -10.49 -2.22
N GLY A 20 -7.42 -9.73 -1.24
CA GLY A 20 -6.71 -9.40 0.00
C GLY A 20 -5.68 -8.28 -0.11
N HIS A 21 -5.75 -7.46 -1.17
CA HIS A 21 -4.82 -6.35 -1.44
C HIS A 21 -5.52 -4.98 -1.48
N GLU A 22 -6.79 -4.91 -1.09
CA GLU A 22 -7.65 -3.73 -1.17
C GLU A 22 -7.02 -2.53 -0.42
N ALA A 23 -6.39 -2.76 0.74
CA ALA A 23 -5.66 -1.71 1.48
C ALA A 23 -4.52 -1.08 0.66
N VAL A 24 -3.83 -1.84 -0.21
CA VAL A 24 -2.82 -1.27 -1.13
C VAL A 24 -3.45 -0.27 -2.07
N GLY A 25 -4.64 -0.59 -2.63
CA GLY A 25 -5.36 0.29 -3.55
C GLY A 25 -5.79 1.57 -2.87
N HIS A 26 -6.31 1.46 -1.65
CA HIS A 26 -6.66 2.62 -0.82
C HIS A 26 -5.45 3.47 -0.47
N TRP A 27 -4.30 2.87 -0.14
CA TRP A 27 -3.06 3.62 0.08
C TRP A 27 -2.62 4.43 -1.15
N PHE A 28 -2.73 3.87 -2.37
CA PHE A 28 -2.48 4.66 -3.58
C PHE A 28 -3.47 5.83 -3.72
N ASN A 29 -4.75 5.59 -3.47
CA ASN A 29 -5.81 6.59 -3.65
C ASN A 29 -5.76 7.70 -2.59
N GLU A 30 -5.25 7.42 -1.39
CA GLU A 30 -5.19 8.38 -0.29
C GLU A 30 -3.82 9.05 -0.15
N GLU A 31 -2.75 8.27 -0.18
CA GLU A 31 -1.40 8.78 0.13
C GLU A 31 -0.63 9.22 -1.12
N VAL A 32 -0.88 8.60 -2.28
CA VAL A 32 -0.10 8.82 -3.52
C VAL A 32 -0.74 9.83 -4.47
N LYS A 33 -2.08 9.95 -4.49
CA LYS A 33 -2.85 10.76 -5.47
C LYS A 33 -2.27 12.14 -5.79
N GLU A 34 -1.72 12.84 -4.80
CA GLU A 34 -1.18 14.20 -4.92
C GLU A 34 0.30 14.30 -4.52
N ASN A 35 0.94 13.17 -4.24
CA ASN A 35 2.31 13.11 -3.76
C ASN A 35 3.12 12.01 -4.46
N LEU A 36 3.38 12.19 -5.75
CA LEU A 36 4.17 11.21 -6.53
C LEU A 36 5.62 11.05 -6.01
N ALA A 37 6.14 12.03 -5.28
CA ALA A 37 7.45 11.92 -4.62
C ALA A 37 7.47 10.84 -3.53
N LEU A 38 6.30 10.47 -2.99
CA LEU A 38 6.18 9.33 -2.08
C LEU A 38 6.61 8.02 -2.76
N LEU A 39 6.32 7.84 -4.05
CA LEU A 39 6.76 6.64 -4.76
C LEU A 39 8.28 6.60 -4.91
N ASP A 40 8.93 7.75 -5.11
CA ASP A 40 10.40 7.83 -5.13
C ASP A 40 11.00 7.43 -3.77
N GLU A 41 10.37 7.88 -2.67
CA GLU A 41 10.75 7.53 -1.29
C GLU A 41 10.64 6.02 -1.06
N VAL A 42 9.52 5.41 -1.48
CA VAL A 42 9.25 3.97 -1.33
C VAL A 42 10.23 3.13 -2.15
N GLU A 43 10.48 3.49 -3.41
CA GLU A 43 11.44 2.79 -4.27
C GLU A 43 12.87 2.87 -3.71
N GLN A 44 13.24 3.99 -3.09
CA GLN A 44 14.53 4.16 -2.43
C GLN A 44 14.62 3.39 -1.12
N ALA A 45 13.54 3.34 -0.34
CA ALA A 45 13.43 2.54 0.87
C ALA A 45 13.63 1.06 0.54
N ALA A 46 12.95 0.53 -0.49
CA ALA A 46 13.07 -0.85 -0.94
C ALA A 46 14.52 -1.24 -1.26
N LYS A 47 15.27 -0.36 -1.94
CA LYS A 47 16.71 -0.58 -2.22
C LYS A 47 17.56 -0.61 -0.95
N THR A 48 17.17 0.15 0.06
CA THR A 48 17.93 0.31 1.31
C THR A 48 17.72 -0.86 2.25
N VAL A 49 16.51 -1.43 2.29
CA VAL A 49 16.17 -2.57 3.15
C VAL A 49 16.55 -3.91 2.53
N LYS A 50 16.63 -4.02 1.19
CA LYS A 50 16.96 -5.25 0.46
C LYS A 50 18.27 -5.89 0.96
N GLY A 51 18.18 -7.15 1.38
CA GLY A 51 19.33 -7.93 1.87
C GLY A 51 19.87 -7.46 3.23
N SER A 52 19.10 -6.68 3.98
CA SER A 52 19.43 -6.23 5.34
C SER A 52 18.33 -6.61 6.32
N GLU A 53 18.65 -6.58 7.62
CA GLU A 53 17.66 -6.75 8.70
C GLU A 53 16.94 -5.43 9.05
N ARG A 54 17.08 -4.39 8.22
CA ARG A 54 16.45 -3.10 8.46
C ARG A 54 15.02 -3.12 7.95
N SER A 55 14.15 -2.47 8.69
CA SER A 55 12.83 -2.09 8.23
C SER A 55 12.75 -0.58 8.00
N TRP A 56 11.79 -0.19 7.17
CA TRP A 56 11.42 1.18 6.91
C TRP A 56 9.90 1.31 7.06
N GLN A 57 9.46 2.48 7.50
CA GLN A 57 8.04 2.78 7.62
C GLN A 57 7.75 4.21 7.18
N ARG A 58 6.54 4.41 6.66
CA ARG A 58 6.00 5.72 6.32
C ARG A 58 4.56 5.82 6.78
N ALA A 59 4.36 6.57 7.86
CA ALA A 59 3.03 6.97 8.30
C ALA A 59 2.45 7.98 7.30
N GLY A 60 1.29 7.64 6.76
CA GLY A 60 0.45 8.52 5.94
C GLY A 60 -0.72 9.09 6.75
N HIS A 61 -1.69 9.69 6.05
CA HIS A 61 -2.89 10.26 6.64
C HIS A 61 -3.88 9.18 7.08
N GLU A 62 -4.28 8.29 6.16
CA GLU A 62 -5.22 7.19 6.41
C GLU A 62 -4.52 5.84 6.49
N TYR A 63 -3.42 5.65 5.75
CA TYR A 63 -2.68 4.39 5.71
C TYR A 63 -1.21 4.57 6.04
N THR A 64 -0.65 3.60 6.75
CA THR A 64 0.80 3.49 6.97
C THR A 64 1.35 2.34 6.15
N LEU A 65 2.53 2.55 5.56
CA LEU A 65 3.29 1.56 4.80
C LEU A 65 4.49 1.12 5.64
N TRP A 66 4.64 -0.19 5.82
CA TRP A 66 5.86 -0.82 6.37
C TRP A 66 6.50 -1.68 5.31
N MET A 67 7.82 -1.75 5.35
CA MET A 67 8.61 -2.53 4.42
C MET A 67 9.87 -3.04 5.09
N ASP A 68 10.20 -4.30 4.86
CA ASP A 68 11.52 -4.87 5.13
C ASP A 68 12.12 -5.45 3.83
N GLY A 69 13.13 -6.31 3.96
CA GLY A 69 13.82 -6.89 2.81
C GLY A 69 12.96 -7.84 1.96
N GLU A 70 11.83 -8.33 2.49
CA GLU A 70 11.03 -9.41 1.89
C GLU A 70 9.58 -8.98 1.67
N GLU A 71 8.96 -8.31 2.66
CA GLU A 71 7.53 -8.03 2.69
C GLU A 71 7.20 -6.54 2.80
N VAL A 72 6.00 -6.21 2.32
CA VAL A 72 5.33 -4.92 2.47
C VAL A 72 4.01 -5.14 3.19
N MET A 73 3.75 -4.30 4.19
CA MET A 73 2.47 -4.24 4.88
C MET A 73 1.86 -2.85 4.71
N VAL A 74 0.60 -2.80 4.31
CA VAL A 74 -0.23 -1.59 4.29
C VAL A 74 -1.32 -1.75 5.34
N ARG A 75 -1.45 -0.78 6.25
CA ARG A 75 -2.46 -0.82 7.32
C ARG A 75 -3.16 0.51 7.44
N ALA A 76 -4.48 0.50 7.63
CA ALA A 76 -5.22 1.69 8.01
C ALA A 76 -4.77 2.20 9.40
N ASN A 77 -4.77 3.51 9.57
CA ASN A 77 -4.35 4.17 10.81
C ASN A 77 -5.43 4.10 11.89
N GLN A 78 -6.71 4.00 11.49
CA GLN A 78 -7.86 3.90 12.39
C GLN A 78 -8.05 2.50 13.00
N LEU A 79 -7.18 1.54 12.69
CA LEU A 79 -7.10 0.28 13.44
C LEU A 79 -6.57 0.55 14.84
N GLU A 80 -7.46 0.93 15.76
CA GLU A 80 -7.18 0.99 17.18
C GLU A 80 -7.08 -0.44 17.74
N PHE A 81 -5.91 -0.78 18.30
CA PHE A 81 -5.79 -1.92 19.21
C PHE A 81 -6.53 -1.58 20.50
N SER A 82 -7.84 -1.79 20.52
CA SER A 82 -8.60 -1.77 21.77
C SER A 82 -8.22 -3.03 22.55
N GLY A 83 -7.16 -2.96 23.34
CA GLY A 83 -6.82 -3.99 24.30
C GLY A 83 -7.91 -4.07 25.37
N ASP A 84 -8.68 -5.17 25.37
CA ASP A 84 -8.99 -5.99 26.55
C ASP A 84 -10.03 -7.10 26.30
N GLU A 85 -10.54 -7.31 25.08
CA GLU A 85 -11.45 -8.44 24.81
C GLU A 85 -11.02 -9.22 23.57
N MET A 86 -10.22 -10.25 23.81
CA MET A 86 -9.87 -11.26 22.82
C MET A 86 -11.10 -12.16 22.59
N GLU A 87 -12.10 -11.67 21.86
CA GLU A 87 -13.17 -12.54 21.32
C GLU A 87 -12.53 -13.46 20.27
N GLU A 88 -12.33 -14.72 20.67
CA GLU A 88 -11.90 -15.82 19.80
C GLU A 88 -12.90 -16.02 18.65
N GLY A 89 -12.66 -15.36 17.50
CA GLY A 89 -13.44 -15.62 16.27
C GLY A 89 -13.69 -14.44 15.33
N MET A 90 -13.34 -13.20 15.70
CA MET A 90 -13.47 -12.05 14.80
C MET A 90 -12.16 -11.84 14.03
N SER A 91 -12.20 -12.03 12.70
CA SER A 91 -11.15 -11.49 11.83
C SER A 91 -11.27 -9.97 11.85
N TYR A 92 -10.53 -9.31 12.73
CA TYR A 92 -10.45 -7.84 12.79
C TYR A 92 -9.89 -7.22 11.51
N TYR A 93 -9.36 -8.05 10.61
CA TYR A 93 -8.83 -7.65 9.33
C TYR A 93 -9.92 -7.86 8.27
N ASP A 94 -10.57 -6.76 7.89
CA ASP A 94 -11.15 -6.69 6.55
C ASP A 94 -10.03 -6.40 5.54
N GLU A 95 -10.26 -6.77 4.29
CA GLU A 95 -9.25 -6.67 3.22
C GLU A 95 -8.90 -5.19 2.91
N GLU A 96 -9.76 -4.25 3.31
CA GLU A 96 -9.57 -2.80 3.14
C GLU A 96 -8.66 -2.18 4.22
N SER A 97 -8.51 -2.86 5.35
CA SER A 97 -7.81 -2.42 6.56
C SER A 97 -6.35 -2.84 6.60
N LEU A 98 -6.03 -4.01 6.03
CA LEU A 98 -4.70 -4.60 6.08
C LEU A 98 -4.41 -5.39 4.80
N SER A 99 -3.22 -5.18 4.23
CA SER A 99 -2.71 -6.04 3.14
C SER A 99 -1.23 -6.34 3.38
N LEU A 100 -0.84 -7.59 3.11
CA LEU A 100 0.55 -8.03 3.10
C LEU A 100 0.89 -8.61 1.73
N CYS A 101 2.06 -8.26 1.22
CA CYS A 101 2.54 -8.76 -0.07
C CYS A 101 4.06 -8.70 -0.14
N GLY A 102 4.65 -9.43 -1.10
CA GLY A 102 6.09 -9.35 -1.34
C GLY A 102 6.52 -7.99 -1.88
N VAL A 103 7.72 -7.54 -1.51
CA VAL A 103 8.30 -6.26 -1.99
C VAL A 103 8.32 -6.20 -3.52
N GLU A 104 8.67 -7.30 -4.18
CA GLU A 104 8.77 -7.36 -5.65
C GLU A 104 7.42 -7.19 -6.34
N ASP A 105 6.36 -7.79 -5.79
CA ASP A 105 5.00 -7.62 -6.29
C ASP A 105 4.54 -6.17 -6.09
N PHE A 106 4.80 -5.58 -4.93
CA PHE A 106 4.42 -4.21 -4.63
C PHE A 106 5.09 -3.21 -5.59
N LEU A 107 6.38 -3.37 -5.81
CA LEU A 107 7.13 -2.52 -6.75
C LEU A 107 6.67 -2.67 -8.20
N GLN A 108 6.17 -3.85 -8.60
CA GLN A 108 5.56 -4.02 -9.92
C GLN A 108 4.29 -3.17 -10.07
N VAL A 109 3.44 -3.10 -9.04
CA VAL A 109 2.25 -2.23 -9.04
C VAL A 109 2.65 -0.76 -9.06
N VAL A 110 3.67 -0.35 -8.28
CA VAL A 110 4.22 1.02 -8.30
C VAL A 110 4.70 1.41 -9.70
N ALA A 111 5.47 0.54 -10.35
CA ALA A 111 5.97 0.77 -11.70
C ALA A 111 4.82 0.86 -12.72
N ALA A 112 3.85 -0.07 -12.65
CA ALA A 112 2.69 -0.08 -13.54
C ALA A 112 1.83 1.18 -13.37
N TYR A 113 1.63 1.65 -12.14
CA TYR A 113 0.92 2.88 -11.84
C TYR A 113 1.62 4.10 -12.47
N ARG A 114 2.95 4.22 -12.31
CA ARG A 114 3.73 5.29 -12.96
C ARG A 114 3.62 5.26 -14.48
N GLU A 115 3.66 4.08 -15.09
CA GLU A 115 3.48 3.95 -16.53
C GLU A 115 2.07 4.36 -16.97
N PHE A 116 1.04 3.98 -16.22
CA PHE A 116 -0.34 4.38 -16.47
C PHE A 116 -0.53 5.90 -16.38
N LEU A 117 0.14 6.57 -15.42
CA LEU A 117 0.09 8.03 -15.31
C LEU A 117 0.64 8.75 -16.56
N LYS A 118 1.64 8.17 -17.23
CA LYS A 118 2.24 8.72 -18.45
C LYS A 118 1.38 8.51 -19.69
N GLN A 119 0.49 7.51 -19.67
CA GLN A 119 -0.47 7.27 -20.74
C GLN A 119 -1.53 8.36 -20.71
N ARG A 120 -1.67 9.04 -21.85
CA ARG A 120 -2.50 10.23 -22.03
C ARG A 120 -3.89 9.88 -22.55
#